data_AF-A0A7R9GLD8-F1
#
_entry.id   AF-A0A7R9GLD8-F1
#
_cell.length_a   1.000
_cell.length_b   1.000
_cell.length_c   1.000
_cell.angle_alpha   90.00
_cell.angle_beta   90.00
_cell.angle_gamma   90.00
#
_symmetry.space_group_name_H-M   'P 1'
#
loop_
_entity.id
_entity.type
_entity.pdbx_description
1 polymer ?
#
loop_
_entity_poly.entity_id
_entity_poly.type
_entity_poly.pdbx_seq_one_letter_code
_entity_poly.pdbx_strand_id
1 'polypeptide(L)'
;MPFIVRLPESHVWLISRGRNDEARNSLQWCMGEHYHCDTEFEDSVSHQTDSRESVGKLKDVLNFQYLKPVLILLVFIFARPFCGGIVIMYLTSQILRKTNPALDPKYGVVILGFCQLVFVIIGGRMMDKIGRKRCIAISGIVMAVSQAGLGVYSFCEATPGLE
;
A
#
# COMPACT_ATOMS: atom_id res chain seq x y z
N MET A 1 -19.86 -16.68 -6.45
CA MET A 1 -19.31 -16.15 -5.18
C MET A 1 -19.23 -17.21 -4.06
N PRO A 2 -18.58 -18.37 -4.24
CA PRO A 2 -18.42 -19.34 -3.15
C PRO A 2 -17.16 -19.11 -2.27
N PHE A 3 -16.19 -18.31 -2.73
CA PHE A 3 -14.90 -18.15 -2.05
C PHE A 3 -14.97 -17.33 -0.75
N ILE A 4 -15.85 -16.32 -0.66
CA ILE A 4 -15.99 -15.49 0.54
C ILE A 4 -16.54 -16.30 1.73
N VAL A 5 -17.44 -17.26 1.48
CA VAL A 5 -18.05 -18.08 2.54
C VAL A 5 -17.03 -19.04 3.18
N ARG A 6 -15.95 -19.38 2.46
CA ARG A 6 -14.93 -20.32 2.92
C ARG A 6 -13.75 -19.67 3.62
N LEU A 7 -13.69 -18.33 3.63
CA LEU A 7 -12.64 -17.61 4.32
C LEU A 7 -13.02 -17.49 5.80
N PRO A 8 -12.22 -18.01 6.74
CA PRO A 8 -12.49 -17.81 8.14
C PRO A 8 -12.33 -16.32 8.50
N GLU A 9 -13.17 -15.85 9.42
CA GLU A 9 -13.08 -14.48 9.94
C GLU A 9 -11.74 -14.22 10.64
N SER A 10 -11.32 -12.96 10.67
CA SER A 10 -10.06 -12.57 11.30
C SER A 10 -10.01 -13.02 12.77
N HIS A 11 -8.97 -13.76 13.16
CA HIS A 11 -8.74 -14.23 14.54
C HIS A 11 -8.78 -13.05 15.54
N VAL A 12 -8.21 -11.90 15.16
CA VAL A 12 -8.26 -10.66 15.95
C VAL A 12 -9.70 -10.23 16.20
N TRP A 13 -10.58 -10.31 15.20
CA TRP A 13 -11.99 -9.94 15.39
C TRP A 13 -12.73 -10.95 16.28
N LEU A 14 -12.46 -12.25 16.11
CA LEU A 14 -13.09 -13.32 16.90
C LEU A 14 -12.72 -13.25 18.39
N ILE A 15 -11.44 -13.00 18.70
CA ILE A 15 -10.98 -12.76 20.10
C ILE A 15 -11.69 -11.52 20.68
N SER A 16 -11.92 -10.48 19.87
CA SER A 16 -12.54 -9.23 20.35
C SER A 16 -14.00 -9.40 20.72
N ARG A 17 -14.63 -10.47 20.22
CA ARG A 17 -16.00 -10.90 20.53
C ARG A 17 -16.06 -11.99 21.61
N GLY A 18 -14.92 -12.43 22.14
CA GLY A 18 -14.82 -13.49 23.14
C GLY A 18 -15.00 -14.91 22.58
N ARG A 19 -14.94 -15.09 21.26
CA ARG A 19 -15.09 -16.39 20.57
C ARG A 19 -13.72 -17.04 20.35
N ASN A 20 -13.11 -17.48 21.45
CA ASN A 20 -11.73 -17.98 21.47
C ASN A 20 -11.51 -19.28 20.68
N ASP A 21 -12.47 -20.21 20.72
CA ASP A 21 -12.35 -21.50 20.02
C ASP A 21 -12.35 -21.34 18.49
N GLU A 22 -13.22 -20.45 17.98
CA GLU A 22 -13.27 -20.14 16.55
C GLU A 22 -12.04 -19.36 16.09
N ALA A 23 -11.50 -18.49 16.95
CA ALA A 23 -10.27 -17.76 16.67
C ALA A 23 -9.04 -18.69 16.58
N ARG A 24 -8.99 -19.75 17.39
CA ARG A 24 -7.95 -20.79 17.29
C ARG A 24 -8.06 -21.56 15.98
N ASN A 25 -9.28 -21.93 15.58
CA ASN A 25 -9.53 -22.63 14.32
C ASN A 25 -9.16 -21.76 13.10
N SER A 26 -9.50 -20.47 13.12
CA SER A 26 -9.12 -19.56 12.03
C SER A 26 -7.61 -19.32 11.95
N LEU A 27 -6.93 -19.27 13.09
CA LEU A 27 -5.46 -19.16 13.15
C LEU A 27 -4.77 -20.43 12.64
N GLN A 28 -5.27 -21.61 13.03
CA GLN A 28 -4.81 -22.91 12.53
C GLN A 28 -5.03 -23.06 11.02
N TRP A 29 -6.16 -22.58 10.49
CA TRP A 29 -6.42 -22.59 9.05
C TRP A 29 -5.42 -21.72 8.27
N CYS A 30 -5.04 -20.56 8.82
CA CYS A 30 -4.05 -19.66 8.20
C CYS A 30 -2.61 -20.18 8.27
N MET A 31 -2.21 -20.80 9.38
CA MET A 31 -0.83 -21.26 9.60
C MET A 31 -0.58 -22.70 9.12
N GLY A 32 -1.65 -23.48 8.93
CA GLY A 32 -1.60 -24.90 8.58
C GLY A 32 -1.70 -25.82 9.79
N GLU A 33 -2.24 -27.01 9.57
CA GLU A 33 -2.69 -27.97 10.60
C GLU A 33 -1.59 -28.48 11.56
N HIS A 34 -0.32 -28.30 11.19
CA HIS A 34 0.83 -28.77 11.98
C HIS A 34 1.51 -27.69 12.84
N TYR A 35 1.04 -26.45 12.81
CA TYR A 35 1.63 -25.36 13.60
C TYR A 35 0.97 -25.24 14.98
N HIS A 36 1.76 -25.28 16.05
CA HIS A 36 1.27 -25.04 17.41
C HIS A 36 0.95 -23.54 17.58
N CYS A 37 -0.31 -23.18 17.34
CA CYS A 37 -0.80 -21.81 17.44
C CYS A 37 -1.00 -21.29 18.88
N ASP A 38 -0.76 -22.10 19.92
CA ASP A 38 -1.11 -21.77 21.30
C ASP A 38 -0.41 -20.50 21.81
N THR A 39 0.90 -20.37 21.54
CA THR A 39 1.70 -19.22 21.98
C THR A 39 1.30 -17.93 21.28
N GLU A 40 1.07 -18.00 19.97
CA GLU A 40 0.68 -16.84 19.15
C GLU A 40 -0.77 -16.41 19.41
N PHE A 41 -1.64 -17.36 19.79
CA PHE A 41 -2.98 -17.08 20.26
C PHE A 41 -2.96 -16.34 21.61
N GLU A 42 -2.16 -16.80 22.57
CA GLU A 42 -2.01 -16.11 23.87
C GLU A 42 -1.45 -14.70 23.71
N ASP A 43 -0.48 -14.50 22.82
CA ASP A 43 0.08 -13.18 22.52
C ASP A 43 -0.95 -12.26 21.84
N SER A 44 -1.79 -12.81 20.96
CA SER A 44 -2.89 -12.06 20.33
C SER A 44 -3.96 -11.64 21.35
N VAL A 45 -4.26 -12.50 22.33
CA VAL A 45 -5.22 -12.22 23.39
C VAL A 45 -4.69 -11.16 24.35
N SER A 46 -3.40 -11.20 24.72
CA SER A 46 -2.78 -10.21 25.59
C SER A 46 -2.79 -8.81 24.95
N HIS A 47 -2.32 -8.70 23.70
CA HIS A 47 -2.32 -7.47 22.93
C HIS A 47 -3.71 -6.87 22.73
N GLN A 48 -4.73 -7.72 22.60
CA GLN A 48 -6.08 -7.27 22.43
C GLN A 48 -6.76 -6.85 23.73
N THR A 49 -6.36 -7.42 24.86
CA THR A 49 -6.83 -7.00 26.18
C THR A 49 -6.32 -5.59 26.50
N ASP A 50 -5.04 -5.32 26.22
CA ASP A 50 -4.45 -3.97 26.28
C ASP A 50 -5.14 -2.99 25.31
N SER A 51 -5.47 -3.46 24.09
CA SER A 51 -6.15 -2.63 23.09
C SER A 51 -7.61 -2.36 23.45
N ARG A 52 -8.31 -3.29 24.10
CA ARG A 52 -9.73 -3.14 24.50
C ARG A 52 -9.93 -2.03 25.53
N GLU A 53 -8.95 -1.77 26.39
CA GLU A 53 -8.97 -0.58 27.26
C GLU A 53 -8.89 0.73 26.46
N SER A 54 -8.27 0.72 25.27
CA SER A 54 -8.03 1.91 24.44
C SER A 54 -9.09 2.16 23.34
N VAL A 55 -9.81 1.13 22.87
CA VAL A 55 -10.68 1.22 21.67
C VAL A 55 -12.00 1.97 21.92
N GLY A 56 -12.30 2.37 23.15
CA GLY A 56 -13.61 2.93 23.52
C GLY A 56 -13.83 4.42 23.24
N LYS A 57 -12.80 5.22 22.91
CA LYS A 57 -12.97 6.68 22.82
C LYS A 57 -12.26 7.24 21.60
N LEU A 58 -13.03 7.82 20.67
CA LEU A 58 -12.50 8.75 19.66
C LEU A 58 -11.69 9.90 20.30
N LYS A 59 -11.89 10.16 21.60
CA LYS A 59 -11.08 11.08 22.43
C LYS A 59 -9.67 10.56 22.74
N ASP A 60 -9.43 9.25 22.78
CA ASP A 60 -8.10 8.66 22.96
C ASP A 60 -7.25 8.74 21.68
N VAL A 61 -7.88 8.78 20.50
CA VAL A 61 -7.18 9.00 19.23
C VAL A 61 -6.55 10.41 19.19
N LEU A 62 -7.12 11.36 19.94
CA LEU A 62 -6.61 12.72 20.14
C LEU A 62 -5.54 12.81 21.23
N ASN A 63 -5.21 11.72 21.95
CA ASN A 63 -4.09 11.73 22.88
C ASN A 63 -2.76 11.81 22.11
N PHE A 64 -1.84 12.64 22.61
CA PHE A 64 -0.56 12.97 21.98
C PHE A 64 0.32 11.75 21.66
N GLN A 65 0.14 10.64 22.38
CA GLN A 65 0.85 9.38 22.18
C GLN A 65 0.44 8.64 20.89
N TYR A 66 -0.83 8.71 20.50
CA TYR A 66 -1.35 8.08 19.28
C TYR A 66 -1.37 9.04 18.08
N LEU A 67 -1.26 10.35 18.33
CA LEU A 67 -1.27 11.36 17.27
C LEU A 67 -0.07 11.26 16.31
N LYS A 68 1.12 10.89 16.81
CA LYS A 68 2.33 10.77 15.99
C LYS A 68 2.18 9.73 14.86
N PRO A 69 1.84 8.45 15.13
CA PRO A 69 1.66 7.46 14.06
C PRO A 69 0.46 7.78 13.17
N VAL A 70 -0.63 8.32 13.72
CA VAL A 70 -1.81 8.71 12.94
C VAL A 70 -1.48 9.85 11.97
N LEU A 71 -0.75 10.87 12.41
CA LEU A 71 -0.32 11.98 11.56
C LEU A 71 0.60 11.50 10.44
N ILE A 72 1.56 10.62 10.73
CA ILE A 72 2.46 10.05 9.71
C ILE A 72 1.64 9.27 8.67
N LEU A 73 0.69 8.44 9.10
CA LEU A 73 -0.21 7.71 8.20
C LEU A 73 -1.05 8.65 7.35
N LEU A 74 -1.61 9.69 7.96
CA LEU A 74 -2.44 10.68 7.28
C LEU A 74 -1.63 11.39 6.20
N VAL A 75 -0.47 11.96 6.58
CA VAL A 75 0.46 12.62 5.66
C VAL A 75 0.88 11.67 4.54
N PHE A 76 1.18 10.41 4.85
CA PHE A 76 1.58 9.43 3.84
C PHE A 76 0.45 9.09 2.86
N ILE A 77 -0.77 8.90 3.35
CA ILE A 77 -1.95 8.61 2.52
C ILE A 77 -2.26 9.80 1.61
N PHE A 78 -2.19 11.03 2.13
CA PHE A 78 -2.38 12.23 1.32
C PHE A 78 -1.23 12.46 0.34
N ALA A 79 0.03 12.26 0.76
CA ALA A 79 1.20 12.48 -0.08
C ALA A 79 1.29 11.48 -1.25
N ARG A 80 0.77 10.26 -1.10
CA ARG A 80 0.85 9.24 -2.17
C ARG A 80 0.23 9.68 -3.50
N PRO A 81 -1.02 10.20 -3.55
CA PRO A 81 -1.60 10.74 -4.78
C PRO A 81 -0.86 11.94 -5.39
N PHE A 82 -0.28 12.83 -4.57
CA PHE A 82 0.47 14.00 -5.04
C PHE A 82 1.69 13.63 -5.87
N CYS A 83 2.15 12.39 -5.75
CA CYS A 83 3.23 11.86 -6.57
C CYS A 83 2.87 11.69 -8.06
N GLY A 84 1.63 11.98 -8.47
CA GLY A 84 1.25 12.03 -9.87
C GLY A 84 0.97 10.67 -10.51
N GLY A 85 0.98 9.57 -9.75
CA GLY A 85 0.72 8.22 -10.29
C GLY A 85 -0.63 8.13 -11.03
N ILE A 86 -1.68 8.69 -10.44
CA ILE A 86 -3.02 8.72 -11.07
C ILE A 86 -3.05 9.66 -12.28
N VAL A 87 -2.35 10.80 -12.19
CA VAL A 87 -2.29 11.80 -13.28
C VAL A 87 -1.58 11.22 -14.50
N ILE A 88 -0.45 10.53 -14.30
CA ILE A 88 0.29 9.86 -15.36
C ILE A 88 -0.59 8.80 -16.03
N MET A 89 -1.28 7.96 -15.25
CA MET A 89 -2.21 6.94 -15.79
C MET A 89 -3.26 7.57 -16.72
N TYR A 90 -3.85 8.70 -16.32
CA TYR A 90 -4.88 9.37 -17.11
C TYR A 90 -4.32 10.10 -18.34
N LEU A 91 -3.20 10.81 -18.17
CA LEU A 91 -2.59 11.65 -19.21
C LEU A 91 -1.72 10.85 -20.20
N THR A 92 -1.40 9.60 -19.89
CA THR A 92 -0.58 8.69 -20.73
C THR A 92 -1.05 8.68 -22.17
N SER A 93 -2.36 8.55 -22.42
CA SER A 93 -2.90 8.48 -23.79
C SER A 93 -2.67 9.77 -24.58
N GLN A 94 -2.71 10.91 -23.90
CA GLN A 94 -2.48 12.23 -24.49
C GLN A 94 -0.99 12.49 -24.74
N ILE A 95 -0.12 12.09 -23.80
CA ILE A 95 1.34 12.20 -23.94
C ILE A 95 1.79 11.32 -25.11
N LEU A 96 1.34 10.07 -25.17
CA LEU A 96 1.78 9.13 -26.18
C LEU A 96 1.35 9.54 -27.60
N ARG A 97 0.17 10.17 -27.74
CA ARG A 97 -0.28 10.79 -29.00
C ARG A 97 0.65 11.91 -29.46
N LYS A 98 1.19 12.71 -28.53
CA LYS A 98 2.09 13.83 -28.85
C LYS A 98 3.50 13.36 -29.17
N THR A 99 4.01 12.36 -28.46
CA THR A 99 5.40 11.91 -28.60
C THR A 99 5.59 10.94 -29.78
N ASN A 100 4.58 10.12 -30.13
CA ASN A 100 4.73 9.16 -31.23
C ASN A 100 3.39 8.87 -31.95
N PRO A 101 3.09 9.55 -33.07
CA PRO A 101 1.82 9.40 -33.79
C PRO A 101 1.65 8.04 -34.50
N ALA A 102 2.69 7.21 -34.58
CA ALA A 102 2.66 5.92 -35.25
C ALA A 102 2.16 4.75 -34.35
N LEU A 103 2.11 4.93 -33.03
CA LEU A 103 1.69 3.90 -32.08
C LEU A 103 0.26 4.18 -31.59
N ASP A 104 -0.64 3.19 -31.72
CA ASP A 104 -2.00 3.31 -31.18
C ASP A 104 -1.92 3.47 -29.64
N PRO A 105 -2.44 4.58 -29.07
CA PRO A 105 -2.33 4.92 -27.66
C PRO A 105 -2.79 3.83 -26.70
N LYS A 106 -3.67 2.93 -27.17
CA LYS A 106 -4.20 1.80 -26.40
C LYS A 106 -3.09 0.83 -25.96
N TYR A 107 -2.12 0.55 -26.84
CA TYR A 107 -1.04 -0.39 -26.52
C TYR A 107 -0.08 0.19 -25.47
N GLY A 108 0.18 1.49 -25.50
CA GLY A 108 1.05 2.11 -24.50
C GLY A 108 0.48 2.09 -23.09
N VAL A 109 -0.83 2.30 -22.93
CA VAL A 109 -1.50 2.18 -21.63
C VAL A 109 -1.42 0.75 -21.09
N VAL A 110 -1.59 -0.26 -21.97
CA VAL A 110 -1.49 -1.67 -21.59
C VAL A 110 -0.07 -2.03 -21.14
N ILE A 111 0.96 -1.57 -21.86
CA ILE A 111 2.37 -1.80 -21.51
C ILE A 111 2.69 -1.15 -20.17
N LEU A 112 2.23 0.08 -19.92
CA LEU A 112 2.42 0.75 -18.63
C LEU A 112 1.75 0.00 -17.48
N GLY A 113 0.52 -0.48 -17.67
CA GLY A 113 -0.16 -1.32 -16.69
C GLY A 113 0.57 -2.62 -16.40
N PHE A 114 1.12 -3.27 -17.44
CA PHE A 114 1.92 -4.47 -17.30
C PHE A 114 3.23 -4.20 -16.53
N CYS A 115 3.96 -3.15 -16.88
CA CYS A 115 5.15 -2.72 -16.15
C CYS A 115 4.81 -2.46 -14.68
N GLN A 116 3.72 -1.75 -14.38
CA GLN A 116 3.29 -1.49 -13.01
C GLN A 116 3.05 -2.79 -12.24
N LEU A 117 2.40 -3.78 -12.85
CA LEU A 117 2.16 -5.08 -12.24
C LEU A 117 3.48 -5.81 -11.90
N VAL A 118 4.43 -5.83 -12.84
CA VAL A 118 5.75 -6.42 -12.63
C VAL A 118 6.50 -5.72 -11.49
N PHE A 119 6.51 -4.38 -11.47
CA PHE A 119 7.16 -3.60 -10.41
C PHE A 119 6.52 -3.81 -9.04
N VAL A 120 5.19 -3.98 -8.95
CA VAL A 120 4.53 -4.27 -7.67
C VAL A 120 4.95 -5.64 -7.13
N ILE A 121 5.07 -6.66 -7.98
CA ILE A 121 5.52 -8.00 -7.58
C ILE A 121 6.97 -7.95 -7.07
N ILE A 122 7.85 -7.27 -7.80
CA ILE A 122 9.26 -7.09 -7.42
C ILE A 122 9.34 -6.29 -6.11
N GLY A 123 8.58 -5.20 -6.02
CA GLY A 123 8.51 -4.33 -4.85
C GLY A 123 8.04 -5.06 -3.60
N GLY A 124 7.02 -5.92 -3.72
CA GLY A 124 6.54 -6.77 -2.62
C GLY A 124 7.65 -7.68 -2.11
N ARG A 125 8.29 -8.43 -3.01
CA ARG A 125 9.42 -9.32 -2.63
C ARG A 125 10.61 -8.56 -2.04
N MET A 126 10.85 -7.34 -2.50
CA MET A 126 11.95 -6.52 -2.02
C MET A 126 11.63 -5.91 -0.63
N MET A 127 10.37 -5.59 -0.37
CA MET A 127 9.90 -5.07 0.92
C MET A 127 10.13 -6.06 2.06
N ASP A 128 9.89 -7.35 1.81
CA ASP A 128 10.08 -8.40 2.81
C ASP A 128 11.57 -8.55 3.21
N LYS A 129 12.51 -8.26 2.32
CA LYS A 129 13.96 -8.42 2.58
C LYS A 129 14.64 -7.19 3.16
N ILE A 130 14.30 -5.99 2.70
CA ILE A 130 15.05 -4.74 2.98
C ILE A 130 14.48 -3.98 4.19
N GLY A 131 13.26 -4.32 4.61
CA GLY A 131 12.54 -3.69 5.72
C GLY A 131 11.81 -2.42 5.30
N ARG A 132 10.62 -2.17 5.90
CA ARG A 132 9.65 -1.15 5.45
C ARG A 132 10.22 0.27 5.30
N LYS A 133 11.08 0.73 6.22
CA LYS A 133 11.61 2.11 6.20
C LYS A 133 12.58 2.37 5.04
N ARG A 134 13.44 1.41 4.72
CA ARG A 134 14.45 1.55 3.68
C ARG A 134 13.84 1.51 2.29
N CYS A 135 12.83 0.68 2.07
CA CYS A 135 12.09 0.66 0.81
C CYS A 135 11.41 2.01 0.50
N ILE A 136 10.78 2.63 1.50
CA ILE A 136 10.14 3.93 1.32
C ILE A 136 11.17 5.00 0.92
N ALA A 137 12.32 5.06 1.61
CA ALA A 137 13.37 6.04 1.31
C ALA A 137 13.93 5.89 -0.11
N ILE A 138 14.26 4.65 -0.54
CA ILE A 138 14.80 4.37 -1.87
C ILE A 138 13.77 4.73 -2.95
N SER A 139 12.51 4.33 -2.77
CA SER A 139 11.45 4.63 -3.73
C SER A 139 11.21 6.15 -3.87
N GLY A 140 11.31 6.90 -2.77
CA GLY A 140 11.19 8.36 -2.79
C GLY A 140 12.28 9.03 -3.63
N ILE A 141 13.54 8.57 -3.50
CA ILE A 141 14.67 9.11 -4.27
C ILE A 141 14.48 8.84 -5.77
N VAL A 142 14.16 7.59 -6.14
CA VAL A 142 13.94 7.20 -7.54
C VAL A 142 12.81 8.03 -8.16
N MET A 143 11.76 8.26 -7.39
CA MET A 143 10.61 9.02 -7.86
C MET A 143 10.92 10.51 -8.02
N ALA A 144 11.67 11.11 -7.09
CA ALA A 144 12.12 12.49 -7.20
C ALA A 144 12.98 12.71 -8.45
N VAL A 145 13.92 11.81 -8.73
CA VAL A 145 14.77 11.86 -9.93
C VAL A 145 13.93 11.76 -11.21
N SER A 146 12.96 10.84 -11.23
CA SER A 146 12.10 10.63 -12.41
C SER A 146 11.20 11.84 -12.69
N GLN A 147 10.62 12.44 -11.64
CA GLN A 147 9.80 13.64 -11.77
C GLN A 147 10.64 14.87 -12.18
N ALA A 148 11.86 15.01 -11.65
CA ALA A 148 12.79 16.04 -12.08
C ALA A 148 13.13 15.91 -13.57
N GLY A 149 13.37 14.68 -14.05
CA GLY A 149 13.62 14.41 -15.47
C GLY A 149 12.44 14.79 -16.37
N LEU A 150 11.21 14.42 -15.98
CA LEU A 150 9.99 14.79 -16.71
C LEU A 150 9.76 16.32 -16.71
N GLY A 151 10.05 16.98 -15.60
CA GLY A 151 9.96 18.44 -15.48
C GLY A 151 10.96 19.16 -16.38
N VAL A 152 12.22 18.71 -16.40
CA VAL A 152 13.27 19.27 -17.28
C VAL A 152 12.92 19.06 -18.75
N TYR A 153 12.45 17.87 -19.13
CA TYR A 153 12.00 17.59 -20.49
C TYR A 153 10.86 18.52 -20.92
N SER A 154 9.85 18.69 -20.06
CA SER A 154 8.71 19.57 -20.33
C SER A 154 9.12 21.04 -20.44
N PHE A 155 10.11 21.48 -19.65
CA PHE A 155 10.64 22.85 -19.73
C PHE A 155 11.42 23.08 -21.01
N CYS A 156 12.23 22.10 -21.44
CA CYS A 156 13.00 22.18 -22.69
C CYS A 156 12.07 22.20 -23.91
N GLU A 157 10.99 21.40 -23.93
CA GLU A 157 9.97 21.41 -24.99
C GLU A 157 9.09 22.67 -24.96
N ALA A 158 9.02 23.40 -23.84
CA ALA A 158 8.32 24.69 -23.76
C ALA A 158 9.15 25.89 -24.26
N THR A 159 10.46 25.72 -24.46
CA THR A 159 11.38 26.78 -24.91
C THR A 159 11.61 26.92 -26.44
N PRO A 160 11.07 26.10 -27.37
CA PRO A 160 11.32 26.25 -28.82
C PRO A 160 10.37 27.26 -29.52
N GLY A 161 9.73 28.16 -28.77
CA GLY A 161 8.73 29.13 -29.29
C GLY A 161 9.15 30.60 -29.28
N LEU A 162 10.45 30.90 -29.34
CA LEU A 162 11.00 32.25 -29.54
C LEU A 162 11.80 32.31 -30.85
N GLU A 163 11.14 32.02 -31.97
CA GLU A 163 11.43 32.56 -33.32
C GLU A 163 10.11 32.81 -34.05
#